data_AF-A0A7Y1AAQ4-F1
#
_entry.id   AF-A0A7Y1AAQ4-F1
#
_cell.length_a   1.000
_cell.length_b   1.000
_cell.length_c   1.000
_cell.angle_alpha   90.00
_cell.angle_beta   90.00
_cell.angle_gamma   90.00
#
_symmetry.space_group_name_H-M   'P 1'
#
loop_
_entity.id
_entity.type
_entity.pdbx_description
1 polymer ?
#
loop_
_entity_poly.entity_id
_entity_poly.type
_entity_poly.pdbx_seq_one_letter_code
_entity_poly.pdbx_strand_id
1 'polypeptide(L)'
;MIADVINFLTPSNEPIQIAFSSIIVVGVLSTIVWVKIKAREKSWEQKWQGKKDDQHNTTLEVEHGSIHELSEAVATTAEKIANIMPGMLLILGLLGTFLGLGLALDKASTILQNSGGASVGAMGSAMQDLTSMMQGLGTKFKTSTWGIIAFILLKIWESINGFEDRRLIWCIGKMKRELDNTRQQQEKAKAGQAEFLQASLMGSAKVIVSALAVQTESMKGEWRRMAEQRLEADQAQNTRWQQNFEQVSQGVIDLTKVVAAVLHNGNEHHTTAQKSLEHLIGIAHSSDQTQAALRQFTESNQDNLAALQKAGTTMGDAALKVSESAGDLQVVVNDLSKQMTEVLNGVKDGLNDTLETMNDDFSENLHKMGSDLEGATDKLSVVMNDVNKSLGTTIRSMSEDLKENLSSMSTNLQKATDNISTSIDSMSESVNAAMNEVAKNMKSTANIQIESSEEFKDISGSLNASVIAMTSMVEKVTKDIKLSLTAVSQSGQRMADLDSRYANVSTMLEQIPDTLKALAAAPERPVPDLKPLQTSLDQLNHAAENIRDALSARQEVEA
;
A
#
# COMPACT_ATOMS: atom_id res chain seq x y z
N MET A 1 -11.67 -61.43 41.82
CA MET A 1 -12.28 -60.56 40.79
C MET A 1 -11.42 -60.43 39.53
N ILE A 2 -10.25 -59.78 39.55
CA ILE A 2 -9.47 -59.51 38.31
C ILE A 2 -9.10 -60.81 37.57
N ALA A 3 -8.64 -61.85 38.28
CA ALA A 3 -8.36 -63.16 37.69
C ALA A 3 -9.59 -63.81 37.04
N ASP A 4 -10.77 -63.65 37.64
CA ASP A 4 -12.04 -64.23 37.15
C ASP A 4 -12.51 -63.52 35.88
N VAL A 5 -12.32 -62.20 35.80
CA VAL A 5 -12.55 -61.41 34.58
C VAL A 5 -11.59 -61.84 33.46
N ILE A 6 -10.31 -62.07 33.76
CA ILE A 6 -9.33 -62.58 32.79
C ILE A 6 -9.72 -64.00 32.31
N ASN A 7 -10.14 -64.89 33.22
CA ASN A 7 -10.61 -66.24 32.89
C ASN A 7 -11.96 -66.26 32.14
N PHE A 8 -12.78 -65.22 32.27
CA PHE A 8 -13.95 -65.03 31.42
C PHE A 8 -13.54 -64.53 30.02
N LEU A 9 -12.56 -63.63 29.95
CA LEU A 9 -12.08 -63.03 28.70
C LEU A 9 -11.17 -63.95 27.87
N THR A 10 -10.61 -65.03 28.42
CA THR A 10 -9.90 -66.03 27.61
C THR A 10 -10.87 -66.76 26.67
N PRO A 11 -10.47 -67.02 25.40
CA PRO A 11 -11.28 -67.80 24.48
C PRO A 11 -11.56 -69.21 25.03
N SER A 12 -12.83 -69.60 24.97
CA SER A 12 -13.21 -71.00 25.19
C SER A 12 -12.79 -71.82 23.96
N ASN A 13 -12.55 -73.12 24.10
CA ASN A 13 -12.10 -74.01 23.00
C ASN A 13 -13.15 -74.26 21.88
N GLU A 14 -14.13 -73.38 21.70
CA GLU A 14 -15.06 -73.42 20.58
C GLU A 14 -14.42 -72.76 19.34
N PRO A 15 -14.34 -73.44 18.18
CA PRO A 15 -13.65 -72.92 16.99
C PRO A 15 -14.13 -71.53 16.54
N ILE A 16 -15.43 -71.24 16.69
CA ILE A 16 -16.04 -69.94 16.35
C ILE A 16 -15.50 -68.84 17.27
N GLN A 17 -15.41 -69.09 18.58
CA GLN A 17 -14.87 -68.10 19.52
C GLN A 17 -13.40 -67.78 19.21
N ILE A 18 -12.60 -68.81 18.92
CA ILE A 18 -11.19 -68.66 18.53
C ILE A 18 -11.07 -67.89 17.21
N ALA A 19 -11.92 -68.17 16.20
CA ALA A 19 -11.91 -67.44 14.94
C ALA A 19 -12.25 -65.95 15.12
N PHE A 20 -13.35 -65.62 15.80
CA PHE A 20 -13.73 -64.23 16.05
C PHE A 20 -12.70 -63.48 16.91
N SER A 21 -12.16 -64.09 17.98
CA SER A 21 -11.10 -63.45 18.79
C SER A 21 -9.83 -63.20 17.97
N SER A 22 -9.43 -64.15 17.12
CA SER A 22 -8.24 -64.02 16.26
C SER A 22 -8.41 -62.90 15.23
N ILE A 23 -9.57 -62.83 14.57
CA ILE A 23 -9.91 -61.77 13.61
C ILE A 23 -9.89 -60.40 14.30
N ILE A 24 -10.47 -60.29 15.50
CA ILE A 24 -10.48 -59.03 16.27
C ILE A 24 -9.05 -58.59 16.62
N VAL A 25 -8.23 -59.49 17.18
CA VAL A 25 -6.84 -59.18 17.55
C VAL A 25 -5.99 -58.80 16.34
N VAL A 26 -6.11 -59.53 15.23
CA VAL A 26 -5.41 -59.20 13.96
C VAL A 26 -5.90 -57.86 13.41
N GLY A 27 -7.18 -57.54 13.48
CA GLY A 27 -7.74 -56.25 13.07
C GLY A 27 -7.18 -55.07 13.88
N VAL A 28 -7.08 -55.21 15.21
CA VAL A 28 -6.45 -54.21 16.09
C VAL A 28 -4.98 -54.02 15.75
N LEU A 29 -4.20 -55.12 15.69
CA LEU A 29 -2.76 -55.06 15.46
C LEU A 29 -2.41 -54.51 14.07
N SER A 30 -3.11 -54.97 13.02
CA SER A 30 -2.89 -54.49 11.65
C SER A 30 -3.18 -52.99 11.51
N THR A 31 -4.27 -52.49 12.10
CA THR A 31 -4.62 -51.06 12.12
C THR A 31 -3.49 -50.22 12.73
N ILE A 32 -3.01 -50.59 13.92
CA ILE A 32 -1.94 -49.88 14.64
C ILE A 32 -0.64 -49.87 13.85
N VAL A 33 -0.29 -50.99 13.20
CA VAL A 33 0.92 -51.10 12.36
C VAL A 33 0.79 -50.25 11.09
N TRP A 34 -0.36 -50.28 10.41
CA TRP A 34 -0.54 -49.56 9.14
C TRP A 34 -0.46 -48.04 9.31
N VAL A 35 -1.06 -47.52 10.40
CA VAL A 35 -0.93 -46.10 10.78
C VAL A 35 0.52 -45.77 11.13
N LYS A 36 1.21 -46.57 11.95
CA LYS A 36 2.64 -46.32 12.30
C LYS A 36 3.58 -46.34 11.08
N ILE A 37 3.19 -46.98 9.98
CA ILE A 37 3.94 -46.97 8.72
C ILE A 37 3.57 -45.76 7.85
N LYS A 38 2.28 -45.44 7.68
CA LYS A 38 1.81 -44.45 6.69
C LYS A 38 1.52 -43.05 7.25
N ALA A 39 1.12 -42.89 8.51
CA ALA A 39 0.87 -41.58 9.12
C ALA A 39 2.20 -40.91 9.50
N ARG A 40 2.88 -40.36 8.50
CA ARG A 40 4.20 -39.72 8.60
C ARG A 40 4.28 -38.53 7.66
N GLU A 41 5.02 -37.49 8.05
CA GLU A 41 5.19 -36.26 7.27
C GLU A 41 5.58 -36.49 5.80
N LYS A 42 6.47 -37.45 5.53
CA LYS A 42 6.88 -37.80 4.16
C LYS A 42 5.72 -38.30 3.30
N SER A 43 4.76 -39.02 3.88
CA SER A 43 3.58 -39.52 3.17
C SER A 43 2.48 -38.45 3.05
N TRP A 44 2.42 -37.51 3.99
CA TRP A 44 1.60 -36.31 3.86
C TRP A 44 2.13 -35.38 2.75
N GLU A 45 3.45 -35.16 2.69
CA GLU A 45 4.13 -34.38 1.66
C GLU A 45 3.95 -34.96 0.25
N GLN A 46 4.05 -36.28 0.11
CA GLN A 46 3.77 -36.99 -1.14
C GLN A 46 2.31 -36.89 -1.63
N LYS A 47 1.36 -36.55 -0.75
CA LYS A 47 -0.03 -36.26 -1.15
C LYS A 47 -0.25 -34.76 -1.40
N TRP A 48 0.40 -33.89 -0.63
CA TRP A 48 0.33 -32.43 -0.81
C TRP A 48 0.84 -31.99 -2.19
N GLN A 49 1.98 -32.55 -2.62
CA GLN A 49 2.61 -32.24 -3.92
C GLN A 49 1.88 -32.85 -5.13
N GLY A 50 0.76 -33.54 -4.91
CA GLY A 50 0.08 -34.35 -5.91
C GLY A 50 0.89 -35.56 -6.37
N LYS A 51 0.27 -36.41 -7.19
CA LYS A 51 1.03 -37.27 -8.10
C LYS A 51 1.25 -36.49 -9.40
N LYS A 52 2.48 -36.52 -9.92
CA LYS A 52 2.73 -36.24 -11.33
C LYS A 52 2.24 -37.44 -12.14
N ASP A 53 0.97 -37.40 -12.52
CA ASP A 53 0.29 -38.35 -13.40
C ASP A 53 -0.44 -37.50 -14.47
N ASP A 54 -0.22 -37.79 -15.74
CA ASP A 54 -0.45 -36.83 -16.82
C ASP A 54 -1.93 -36.73 -17.23
N GLN A 55 -2.70 -35.85 -16.58
CA GLN A 55 -3.76 -35.03 -17.22
C GLN A 55 -4.49 -34.02 -16.31
N HIS A 56 -4.33 -34.07 -14.98
CA HIS A 56 -4.85 -33.06 -14.05
C HIS A 56 -3.78 -32.65 -13.04
N ASN A 57 -3.57 -31.34 -12.86
CA ASN A 57 -2.65 -30.79 -11.86
C ASN A 57 -3.24 -30.97 -10.45
N THR A 58 -3.13 -32.17 -9.89
CA THR A 58 -3.63 -32.52 -8.54
C THR A 58 -2.71 -32.04 -7.40
N THR A 59 -1.99 -30.95 -7.63
CA THR A 59 -1.36 -30.17 -6.55
C THR A 59 -2.47 -29.56 -5.71
N LEU A 60 -2.39 -29.64 -4.38
CA LEU A 60 -3.38 -28.98 -3.51
C LEU A 60 -3.13 -27.47 -3.50
N GLU A 61 -3.83 -26.75 -4.38
CA GLU A 61 -3.76 -25.29 -4.46
C GLU A 61 -4.35 -24.66 -3.20
N VAL A 62 -3.56 -23.81 -2.55
CA VAL A 62 -3.80 -23.29 -1.19
C VAL A 62 -4.99 -22.30 -1.12
N GLU A 63 -5.46 -21.81 -2.27
CA GLU A 63 -6.41 -20.69 -2.33
C GLU A 63 -7.88 -21.07 -2.09
N HIS A 64 -8.28 -22.34 -2.23
CA HIS A 64 -9.70 -22.74 -2.32
C HIS A 64 -10.13 -23.89 -1.39
N GLY A 65 -9.49 -24.05 -0.22
CA GLY A 65 -9.92 -25.04 0.78
C GLY A 65 -9.62 -24.62 2.21
N SER A 66 -10.47 -25.01 3.17
CA SER A 66 -10.16 -24.83 4.58
C SER A 66 -8.98 -25.69 5.02
N ILE A 67 -8.32 -25.30 6.12
CA ILE A 67 -7.21 -26.05 6.72
C ILE A 67 -7.63 -27.49 7.08
N HIS A 68 -8.90 -27.70 7.41
CA HIS A 68 -9.45 -29.02 7.75
C HIS A 68 -9.64 -29.90 6.49
N GLU A 69 -10.16 -29.32 5.40
CA GLU A 69 -10.28 -30.03 4.11
C GLU A 69 -8.91 -30.35 3.51
N LEU A 70 -7.94 -29.43 3.59
CA LEU A 70 -6.55 -29.67 3.20
C LEU A 70 -5.92 -30.80 4.03
N SER A 71 -6.16 -30.83 5.35
CA SER A 71 -5.76 -31.95 6.21
C SER A 71 -6.41 -33.27 5.77
N GLU A 72 -7.70 -33.27 5.43
CA GLU A 72 -8.45 -34.49 5.08
C GLU A 72 -8.23 -34.98 3.64
N ALA A 73 -7.74 -34.11 2.74
CA ALA A 73 -7.19 -34.50 1.44
C ALA A 73 -5.81 -35.18 1.60
N VAL A 74 -4.98 -34.65 2.50
CA VAL A 74 -3.64 -35.16 2.85
C VAL A 74 -3.70 -36.44 3.70
N ALA A 75 -4.82 -36.71 4.36
CA ALA A 75 -5.07 -37.92 5.14
C ALA A 75 -4.72 -39.21 4.40
N THR A 76 -3.93 -40.09 5.04
CA THR A 76 -3.57 -41.37 4.42
C THR A 76 -4.69 -42.41 4.56
N THR A 77 -4.78 -43.36 3.62
CA THR A 77 -5.83 -44.40 3.65
C THR A 77 -5.81 -45.25 4.94
N ALA A 78 -4.64 -45.37 5.59
CA ALA A 78 -4.53 -46.05 6.88
C ALA A 78 -5.17 -45.26 8.03
N GLU A 79 -5.11 -43.91 8.00
CA GLU A 79 -5.78 -43.04 8.96
C GLU A 79 -7.31 -43.14 8.79
N LYS A 80 -7.82 -43.01 7.56
CA LYS A 80 -9.27 -43.12 7.28
C LYS A 80 -9.84 -44.48 7.69
N ILE A 81 -9.07 -45.56 7.48
CA ILE A 81 -9.44 -46.91 7.94
C ILE A 81 -9.37 -47.01 9.46
N ALA A 82 -8.36 -46.43 10.11
CA ALA A 82 -8.23 -46.45 11.57
C ALA A 82 -9.40 -45.77 12.29
N ASN A 83 -9.94 -44.66 11.76
CA ASN A 83 -11.09 -43.97 12.34
C ASN A 83 -12.37 -44.86 12.35
N ILE A 84 -12.52 -45.73 11.35
CA ILE A 84 -13.70 -46.57 11.10
C ILE A 84 -13.56 -47.97 11.73
N MET A 85 -12.35 -48.50 11.82
CA MET A 85 -12.05 -49.85 12.33
C MET A 85 -12.63 -50.18 13.72
N PRO A 86 -12.65 -49.26 14.71
CA PRO A 86 -13.33 -49.51 15.99
C PRO A 86 -14.79 -49.92 15.80
N GLY A 87 -15.55 -49.19 14.95
CA GLY A 87 -16.95 -49.49 14.66
C GLY A 87 -17.12 -50.83 13.95
N MET A 88 -16.27 -51.14 12.97
CA MET A 88 -16.26 -52.44 12.28
C MET A 88 -15.98 -53.61 13.24
N LEU A 89 -15.05 -53.45 14.18
CA LEU A 89 -14.72 -54.48 15.18
C LEU A 89 -15.83 -54.65 16.23
N LEU A 90 -16.52 -53.57 16.60
CA LEU A 90 -17.72 -53.63 17.44
C LEU A 90 -18.85 -54.43 16.75
N ILE A 91 -19.14 -54.10 15.49
CA ILE A 91 -20.13 -54.81 14.66
C ILE A 91 -19.76 -56.29 14.51
N LEU A 92 -18.48 -56.60 14.28
CA LEU A 92 -17.99 -57.98 14.14
C LEU A 92 -18.10 -58.79 15.45
N GLY A 93 -17.88 -58.15 16.61
CA GLY A 93 -18.14 -58.77 17.92
C GLY A 93 -19.63 -59.04 18.18
N LEU A 94 -20.51 -58.11 17.81
CA LEU A 94 -21.97 -58.29 17.88
C LEU A 94 -22.43 -59.41 16.93
N LEU A 95 -21.91 -59.45 15.69
CA LEU A 95 -22.19 -60.50 14.71
C LEU A 95 -21.78 -61.89 15.23
N GLY A 96 -20.62 -62.01 15.88
CA GLY A 96 -20.19 -63.24 16.55
C GLY A 96 -21.16 -63.70 17.65
N THR A 97 -21.83 -62.76 18.31
CA THR A 97 -22.87 -63.07 19.32
C THR A 97 -24.17 -63.51 18.65
N PHE A 98 -24.64 -62.82 17.60
CA PHE A 98 -25.83 -63.23 16.84
C PHE A 98 -25.68 -64.60 16.18
N LEU A 99 -24.55 -64.86 15.51
CA LEU A 99 -24.24 -66.16 14.91
C LEU A 99 -24.08 -67.24 16.00
N GLY A 100 -23.48 -66.88 17.14
CA GLY A 100 -23.39 -67.73 18.32
C GLY A 100 -24.75 -68.12 18.91
N LEU A 101 -25.70 -67.19 18.95
CA LEU A 101 -27.08 -67.41 19.40
C LEU A 101 -27.88 -68.25 18.39
N GLY A 102 -27.78 -67.97 17.08
CA GLY A 102 -28.43 -68.74 16.03
C GLY A 102 -28.06 -70.23 16.08
N LEU A 103 -26.76 -70.53 16.20
CA LEU A 103 -26.26 -71.91 16.35
C LEU A 103 -26.61 -72.56 17.71
N ALA A 104 -26.93 -71.78 18.74
CA ALA A 104 -27.44 -72.30 20.00
C ALA A 104 -28.94 -72.65 19.90
N LEU A 105 -29.73 -71.81 19.22
CA LEU A 105 -31.16 -72.03 18.97
C LEU A 105 -31.42 -73.17 17.98
N ASP A 106 -30.57 -73.33 16.97
CA ASP A 106 -30.60 -74.47 16.04
C ASP A 106 -30.42 -75.80 16.79
N LYS A 107 -29.39 -75.89 17.65
CA LYS A 107 -29.19 -77.02 18.57
C LYS A 107 -30.37 -77.21 19.53
N ALA A 108 -30.94 -76.13 20.08
CA ALA A 108 -32.14 -76.19 20.92
C ALA A 108 -33.30 -76.87 20.20
N SER A 109 -33.55 -76.45 18.95
CA SER A 109 -34.58 -77.00 18.08
C SER A 109 -34.34 -78.48 17.79
N THR A 110 -33.09 -78.88 17.48
CA THR A 110 -32.72 -80.28 17.26
C THR A 110 -32.94 -81.15 18.51
N ILE A 111 -32.57 -80.65 19.70
CA ILE A 111 -32.77 -81.36 20.98
C ILE A 111 -34.27 -81.53 21.26
N LEU A 112 -35.06 -80.47 21.08
CA LEU A 112 -36.52 -80.51 21.27
C LEU A 112 -37.20 -81.48 20.30
N GLN A 113 -36.82 -81.48 19.02
CA GLN A 113 -37.34 -82.42 18.02
C GLN A 113 -37.00 -83.87 18.37
N ASN A 114 -35.76 -84.16 18.76
CA ASN A 114 -35.32 -85.51 19.15
C ASN A 114 -35.98 -85.98 20.47
N SER A 115 -36.36 -85.07 21.37
CA SER A 115 -37.06 -85.40 22.61
C SER A 115 -38.59 -85.56 22.47
N GLY A 116 -39.16 -85.35 21.28
CA GLY A 116 -40.58 -85.58 20.99
C GLY A 116 -41.03 -87.05 21.04
N GLY A 117 -40.09 -88.00 21.20
CA GLY A 117 -40.32 -89.44 21.23
C GLY A 117 -40.27 -90.07 22.63
N ALA A 118 -41.35 -89.91 23.40
CA ALA A 118 -41.78 -90.77 24.53
C ALA A 118 -40.72 -91.33 25.51
N SER A 119 -40.54 -90.67 26.67
CA SER A 119 -40.58 -91.33 28.00
C SER A 119 -40.38 -90.31 29.15
N VAL A 120 -40.85 -90.63 30.36
CA VAL A 120 -40.66 -89.79 31.56
C VAL A 120 -39.18 -89.66 31.96
N GLY A 121 -38.34 -90.63 31.61
CA GLY A 121 -36.89 -90.55 31.81
C GLY A 121 -36.19 -89.50 30.92
N ALA A 122 -36.69 -89.30 29.69
CA ALA A 122 -36.10 -88.37 28.73
C ALA A 122 -36.22 -86.89 29.15
N MET A 123 -37.16 -86.56 30.06
CA MET A 123 -37.31 -85.21 30.59
C MET A 123 -36.13 -84.77 31.47
N GLY A 124 -35.46 -85.71 32.15
CA GLY A 124 -34.24 -85.44 32.91
C GLY A 124 -33.06 -85.06 32.03
N SER A 125 -32.85 -85.81 30.93
CA SER A 125 -31.84 -85.46 29.91
C SER A 125 -32.17 -84.13 29.22
N ALA A 126 -33.42 -83.90 28.82
CA ALA A 126 -33.82 -82.63 28.20
C ALA A 126 -33.59 -81.42 29.13
N MET A 127 -33.82 -81.57 30.44
CA MET A 127 -33.54 -80.52 31.42
C MET A 127 -32.03 -80.30 31.63
N GLN A 128 -31.23 -81.38 31.62
CA GLN A 128 -29.76 -81.30 31.64
C GLN A 128 -29.23 -80.59 30.38
N ASP A 129 -29.76 -80.93 29.21
CA ASP A 129 -29.39 -80.34 27.92
C ASP A 129 -29.74 -78.84 27.87
N LEU A 130 -30.96 -78.46 28.27
CA LEU A 130 -31.37 -77.06 28.41
C LEU A 130 -30.49 -76.29 29.40
N THR A 131 -30.05 -76.92 30.49
CA THR A 131 -29.12 -76.32 31.46
C THR A 131 -27.74 -76.11 30.84
N SER A 132 -27.23 -77.09 30.08
CA SER A 132 -25.96 -76.96 29.35
C SER A 132 -26.02 -75.87 28.27
N MET A 133 -27.19 -75.70 27.63
CA MET A 133 -27.46 -74.66 26.66
C MET A 133 -27.52 -73.26 27.30
N MET A 134 -28.14 -73.14 28.49
CA MET A 134 -28.07 -71.93 29.32
C MET A 134 -26.63 -71.56 29.71
N GLN A 135 -25.78 -72.55 29.97
CA GLN A 135 -24.36 -72.31 30.24
C GLN A 135 -23.59 -71.91 28.97
N GLY A 136 -23.93 -72.52 27.83
CA GLY A 136 -23.41 -72.17 26.50
C GLY A 136 -23.73 -70.75 26.06
N LEU A 137 -24.94 -70.24 26.38
CA LEU A 137 -25.39 -68.87 26.11
C LEU A 137 -24.38 -67.82 26.57
N GLY A 138 -23.89 -67.92 27.82
CA GLY A 138 -22.90 -67.00 28.38
C GLY A 138 -21.59 -66.93 27.59
N THR A 139 -21.20 -68.02 26.92
CA THR A 139 -19.98 -68.05 26.10
C THR A 139 -20.13 -67.31 24.77
N LYS A 140 -21.36 -67.11 24.27
CA LYS A 140 -21.62 -66.38 23.02
C LYS A 140 -21.38 -64.88 23.17
N PHE A 141 -21.79 -64.31 24.31
CA PHE A 141 -21.57 -62.90 24.66
C PHE A 141 -20.09 -62.50 24.79
N LYS A 142 -19.17 -63.46 25.01
CA LYS A 142 -17.71 -63.20 25.01
C LYS A 142 -17.24 -62.52 23.72
N THR A 143 -17.81 -62.89 22.57
CA THR A 143 -17.43 -62.31 21.27
C THR A 143 -17.78 -60.82 21.16
N SER A 144 -18.95 -60.40 21.66
CA SER A 144 -19.30 -58.99 21.82
C SER A 144 -18.40 -58.29 22.83
N THR A 145 -18.05 -58.98 23.93
CA THR A 145 -17.14 -58.42 24.96
C THR A 145 -15.76 -58.09 24.36
N TRP A 146 -15.21 -58.97 23.49
CA TRP A 146 -13.97 -58.67 22.76
C TRP A 146 -14.13 -57.53 21.74
N GLY A 147 -15.27 -57.44 21.04
CA GLY A 147 -15.55 -56.33 20.12
C GLY A 147 -15.61 -54.97 20.83
N ILE A 148 -16.27 -54.92 21.99
CA ILE A 148 -16.36 -53.73 22.84
C ILE A 148 -14.97 -53.36 23.40
N ILE A 149 -14.19 -54.33 23.89
CA ILE A 149 -12.83 -54.09 24.39
C ILE A 149 -11.93 -53.60 23.25
N ALA A 150 -12.02 -54.18 22.05
CA ALA A 150 -11.24 -53.73 20.88
C ALA A 150 -11.63 -52.31 20.42
N PHE A 151 -12.93 -51.97 20.43
CA PHE A 151 -13.41 -50.61 20.19
C PHE A 151 -12.80 -49.61 21.18
N ILE A 152 -12.88 -49.91 22.49
CA ILE A 152 -12.37 -49.03 23.55
C ILE A 152 -10.84 -48.89 23.45
N LEU A 153 -10.11 -49.99 23.30
CA LEU A 153 -8.65 -49.97 23.18
C LEU A 153 -8.17 -49.20 21.95
N LEU A 154 -8.83 -49.36 20.79
CA LEU A 154 -8.49 -48.57 19.61
C LEU A 154 -8.85 -47.10 19.76
N LYS A 155 -10.02 -46.73 20.32
CA LYS A 155 -10.38 -45.31 20.51
C LYS A 155 -9.49 -44.61 21.55
N ILE A 156 -9.08 -45.29 22.61
CA ILE A 156 -8.05 -44.79 23.54
C ILE A 156 -6.70 -44.62 22.82
N TRP A 157 -6.28 -45.60 22.02
CA TRP A 157 -5.04 -45.51 21.26
C TRP A 157 -5.05 -44.42 20.18
N GLU A 158 -6.17 -44.23 19.49
CA GLU A 158 -6.42 -43.18 18.50
C GLU A 158 -6.26 -41.79 19.14
N SER A 159 -6.94 -41.56 20.26
CA SER A 159 -6.85 -40.33 21.06
C SER A 159 -5.44 -40.05 21.60
N ILE A 160 -4.72 -41.07 22.08
CA ILE A 160 -3.34 -40.92 22.58
C ILE A 160 -2.35 -40.70 21.42
N ASN A 161 -2.60 -41.29 20.25
CA ASN A 161 -1.72 -41.14 19.09
C ASN A 161 -1.90 -39.77 18.42
N GLY A 162 -3.12 -39.22 18.37
CA GLY A 162 -3.40 -37.86 17.91
C GLY A 162 -2.88 -37.58 16.50
N PHE A 163 -3.04 -38.54 15.57
CA PHE A 163 -2.45 -38.42 14.24
C PHE A 163 -3.13 -37.35 13.39
N GLU A 164 -4.41 -37.07 13.62
CA GLU A 164 -5.15 -35.99 12.96
C GLU A 164 -4.65 -34.61 13.40
N ASP A 165 -4.40 -34.41 14.70
CA ASP A 165 -3.81 -33.17 15.24
C ASP A 165 -2.41 -32.93 14.66
N ARG A 166 -1.55 -33.97 14.63
CA ARG A 166 -0.21 -33.89 14.03
C ARG A 166 -0.27 -33.52 12.55
N ARG A 167 -1.20 -34.12 11.80
CA ARG A 167 -1.44 -33.85 10.37
C ARG A 167 -1.93 -32.41 10.16
N LEU A 168 -2.87 -31.94 10.99
CA LEU A 168 -3.40 -30.57 10.95
C LEU A 168 -2.34 -29.52 11.31
N ILE A 169 -1.55 -29.75 12.36
CA ILE A 169 -0.40 -28.90 12.73
C ILE A 169 0.64 -28.86 11.59
N TRP A 170 0.92 -30.00 10.96
CA TRP A 170 1.81 -30.07 9.80
C TRP A 170 1.27 -29.29 8.59
N CYS A 171 -0.03 -29.42 8.28
CA CYS A 171 -0.71 -28.66 7.22
C CYS A 171 -0.65 -27.15 7.48
N ILE A 172 -0.95 -26.67 8.71
CA ILE A 172 -0.79 -25.26 9.11
C ILE A 172 0.66 -24.81 8.90
N GLY A 173 1.62 -25.61 9.37
CA GLY A 173 3.05 -25.32 9.26
C GLY A 173 3.58 -25.34 7.82
N LYS A 174 2.93 -26.04 6.89
CA LYS A 174 3.21 -26.02 5.44
C LYS A 174 2.55 -24.83 4.75
N MET A 175 1.24 -24.64 4.95
CA MET A 175 0.47 -23.52 4.41
C MET A 175 1.11 -22.17 4.76
N LYS A 176 1.55 -21.98 6.02
CA LYS A 176 2.25 -20.75 6.43
C LYS A 176 3.56 -20.55 5.67
N ARG A 177 4.37 -21.59 5.47
CA ARG A 177 5.62 -21.52 4.71
C ARG A 177 5.37 -21.12 3.25
N GLU A 178 4.32 -21.66 2.62
CA GLU A 178 3.98 -21.31 1.24
C GLU A 178 3.46 -19.86 1.12
N LEU A 179 2.62 -19.42 2.06
CA LEU A 179 2.14 -18.04 2.11
C LEU A 179 3.29 -17.03 2.36
N ASP A 180 4.22 -17.35 3.26
CA ASP A 180 5.37 -16.51 3.57
C ASP A 180 6.39 -16.50 2.39
N ASN A 181 6.54 -17.62 1.65
CA ASN A 181 7.29 -17.66 0.38
C ASN A 181 6.68 -16.71 -0.67
N THR A 182 5.36 -16.81 -0.90
CA THR A 182 4.64 -15.97 -1.87
C THR A 182 4.72 -14.49 -1.51
N ARG A 183 4.62 -14.15 -0.21
CA ARG A 183 4.84 -12.78 0.28
C ARG A 183 6.24 -12.26 -0.05
N GLN A 184 7.29 -13.03 0.25
CA GLN A 184 8.67 -12.63 -0.09
C GLN A 184 8.89 -12.49 -1.60
N GLN A 185 8.22 -13.29 -2.44
CA GLN A 185 8.28 -13.11 -3.89
C GLN A 185 7.60 -11.80 -4.32
N GLN A 186 6.42 -11.48 -3.77
CA GLN A 186 5.74 -10.20 -4.05
C GLN A 186 6.54 -8.99 -3.55
N GLU A 187 7.20 -9.08 -2.40
CA GLU A 187 8.07 -8.01 -1.88
C GLU A 187 9.30 -7.78 -2.78
N LYS A 188 9.96 -8.87 -3.21
CA LYS A 188 11.08 -8.80 -4.17
C LYS A 188 10.64 -8.26 -5.53
N ALA A 189 9.46 -8.65 -6.01
CA ALA A 189 8.88 -8.12 -7.25
C ALA A 189 8.60 -6.61 -7.14
N LYS A 190 7.99 -6.15 -6.02
CA LYS A 190 7.75 -4.72 -5.76
C LYS A 190 9.04 -3.92 -5.65
N ALA A 191 10.07 -4.46 -4.98
CA ALA A 191 11.37 -3.83 -4.87
C ALA A 191 12.04 -3.66 -6.24
N GLY A 192 12.13 -4.74 -7.03
CA GLY A 192 12.68 -4.68 -8.39
C GLY A 192 11.87 -3.79 -9.35
N GLN A 193 10.55 -3.72 -9.18
CA GLN A 193 9.68 -2.83 -9.97
C GLN A 193 9.89 -1.35 -9.60
N ALA A 194 10.13 -1.04 -8.32
CA ALA A 194 10.49 0.31 -7.88
C ALA A 194 11.89 0.73 -8.37
N GLU A 195 12.88 -0.18 -8.28
CA GLU A 195 14.23 0.04 -8.81
C GLU A 195 14.22 0.26 -10.34
N PHE A 196 13.45 -0.56 -11.08
CA PHE A 196 13.25 -0.38 -12.52
C PHE A 196 12.59 0.97 -12.85
N LEU A 197 11.57 1.39 -12.10
CA LEU A 197 10.91 2.68 -12.29
C LEU A 197 11.87 3.85 -12.04
N GLN A 198 12.69 3.78 -11.00
CA GLN A 198 13.72 4.78 -10.69
C GLN A 198 14.81 4.84 -11.78
N ALA A 199 15.28 3.68 -12.26
CA ALA A 199 16.24 3.60 -13.36
C ALA A 199 15.65 4.17 -14.67
N SER A 200 14.38 3.88 -14.97
CA SER A 200 13.65 4.42 -16.12
C SER A 200 13.49 5.95 -16.05
N LEU A 201 13.16 6.49 -14.87
CA LEU A 201 13.09 7.93 -14.63
C LEU A 201 14.45 8.63 -14.83
N MET A 202 15.54 8.06 -14.30
CA MET A 202 16.89 8.60 -14.53
C MET A 202 17.31 8.52 -16.00
N GLY A 203 16.96 7.43 -16.70
CA GLY A 203 17.19 7.29 -18.15
C GLY A 203 16.45 8.38 -18.96
N SER A 204 15.15 8.56 -18.68
CA SER A 204 14.32 9.57 -19.34
C SER A 204 14.82 11.00 -19.07
N ALA A 205 15.17 11.32 -17.82
CA ALA A 205 15.74 12.61 -17.45
C ALA A 205 17.06 12.90 -18.19
N LYS A 206 17.94 11.89 -18.31
CA LYS A 206 19.21 12.03 -19.06
C LYS A 206 18.97 12.29 -20.56
N VAL A 207 17.99 11.63 -21.18
CA VAL A 207 17.60 11.88 -22.57
C VAL A 207 17.06 13.30 -22.72
N ILE A 208 16.14 13.74 -21.87
CA ILE A 208 15.55 15.09 -21.90
C ILE A 208 16.64 16.17 -21.78
N VAL A 209 17.56 16.04 -20.83
CA VAL A 209 18.67 16.99 -20.65
C VAL A 209 19.59 17.02 -21.88
N SER A 210 19.88 15.86 -22.49
CA SER A 210 20.70 15.81 -23.71
C SER A 210 19.99 16.46 -24.92
N ALA A 211 18.68 16.28 -25.05
CA ALA A 211 17.88 16.91 -26.10
C ALA A 211 17.80 18.44 -25.91
N LEU A 212 17.58 18.91 -24.68
CA LEU A 212 17.57 20.35 -24.37
C LEU A 212 18.92 21.01 -24.68
N ALA A 213 20.03 20.35 -24.38
CA ALA A 213 21.37 20.86 -24.68
C ALA A 213 21.60 21.03 -26.19
N VAL A 214 21.21 20.04 -27.00
CA VAL A 214 21.28 20.11 -28.47
C VAL A 214 20.38 21.22 -29.01
N GLN A 215 19.13 21.31 -28.53
CA GLN A 215 18.17 22.34 -28.94
C GLN A 215 18.61 23.76 -28.55
N THR A 216 19.29 23.91 -27.41
CA THR A 216 19.82 25.21 -26.96
C THR A 216 20.94 25.70 -27.87
N GLU A 217 21.88 24.82 -28.26
CA GLU A 217 22.98 25.21 -29.13
C GLU A 217 22.53 25.41 -30.60
N SER A 218 21.53 24.66 -31.09
CA SER A 218 20.95 24.92 -32.42
C SER A 218 20.22 26.26 -32.47
N MET A 219 19.37 26.54 -31.48
CA MET A 219 18.63 27.80 -31.36
C MET A 219 19.58 29.00 -31.26
N LYS A 220 20.66 28.89 -30.50
CA LYS A 220 21.75 29.89 -30.40
C LYS A 220 22.48 30.11 -31.73
N GLY A 221 22.60 29.08 -32.58
CA GLY A 221 23.11 29.19 -33.94
C GLY A 221 22.15 29.94 -34.88
N GLU A 222 20.84 29.70 -34.77
CA GLU A 222 19.80 30.41 -35.54
C GLU A 222 19.69 31.88 -35.13
N TRP A 223 19.74 32.19 -33.83
CA TRP A 223 19.73 33.57 -33.33
C TRP A 223 20.92 34.40 -33.83
N ARG A 224 22.12 33.81 -33.96
CA ARG A 224 23.28 34.48 -34.57
C ARG A 224 23.02 34.83 -36.03
N ARG A 225 22.54 33.86 -36.83
CA ARG A 225 22.19 34.11 -38.24
C ARG A 225 21.09 35.16 -38.41
N MET A 226 20.07 35.18 -37.55
CA MET A 226 19.04 36.23 -37.57
C MET A 226 19.59 37.62 -37.19
N ALA A 227 20.57 37.70 -36.29
CA ALA A 227 21.23 38.97 -35.95
C ALA A 227 22.10 39.49 -37.11
N GLU A 228 22.85 38.61 -37.76
CA GLU A 228 23.65 38.90 -38.97
C GLU A 228 22.74 39.37 -40.12
N GLN A 229 21.67 38.62 -40.43
CA GLN A 229 20.69 38.98 -41.47
C GLN A 229 19.97 40.30 -41.20
N ARG A 230 19.67 40.63 -39.94
CA ARG A 230 19.09 41.95 -39.59
C ARG A 230 20.05 43.10 -39.90
N LEU A 231 21.33 42.94 -39.58
CA LEU A 231 22.33 43.98 -39.83
C LEU A 231 22.51 44.26 -41.34
N GLU A 232 22.50 43.20 -42.17
CA GLU A 232 22.50 43.33 -43.63
C GLU A 232 21.19 43.94 -44.16
N ALA A 233 20.04 43.54 -43.61
CA ALA A 233 18.72 44.04 -44.02
C ALA A 233 18.54 45.53 -43.71
N ASP A 234 18.96 46.00 -42.53
CA ASP A 234 18.90 47.41 -42.13
C ASP A 234 19.79 48.28 -43.03
N GLN A 235 21.00 47.80 -43.38
CA GLN A 235 21.88 48.49 -44.33
C GLN A 235 21.26 48.56 -45.74
N ALA A 236 20.72 47.44 -46.24
CA ALA A 236 20.05 47.39 -47.54
C ALA A 236 18.78 48.25 -47.58
N GLN A 237 18.03 48.33 -46.48
CA GLN A 237 16.87 49.21 -46.34
C GLN A 237 17.27 50.69 -46.39
N ASN A 238 18.39 51.06 -45.76
CA ASN A 238 18.87 52.44 -45.75
C ASN A 238 19.36 52.89 -47.15
N THR A 239 20.07 52.01 -47.88
CA THR A 239 20.42 52.24 -49.30
C THR A 239 19.18 52.37 -50.18
N ARG A 240 18.16 51.52 -49.98
CA ARG A 240 16.87 51.65 -50.70
C ARG A 240 16.15 52.95 -50.35
N TRP A 241 16.22 53.43 -49.11
CA TRP A 241 15.61 54.71 -48.73
C TRP A 241 16.24 55.90 -49.48
N GLN A 242 17.56 55.90 -49.67
CA GLN A 242 18.25 56.90 -50.49
C GLN A 242 17.79 56.82 -51.96
N GLN A 243 17.76 55.62 -52.55
CA GLN A 243 17.27 55.42 -53.92
C GLN A 243 15.80 55.84 -54.10
N ASN A 244 14.95 55.55 -53.12
CA ASN A 244 13.55 55.96 -53.13
C ASN A 244 13.40 57.48 -53.01
N PHE A 245 14.25 58.16 -52.23
CA PHE A 245 14.22 59.63 -52.12
C PHE A 245 14.59 60.30 -53.46
N GLU A 246 15.60 59.76 -54.16
CA GLU A 246 15.98 60.15 -55.52
C GLU A 246 14.81 59.94 -56.51
N GLN A 247 14.15 58.78 -56.46
CA GLN A 247 12.97 58.48 -57.28
C GLN A 247 11.76 59.36 -56.97
N VAL A 248 11.53 59.74 -55.71
CA VAL A 248 10.44 60.65 -55.33
C VAL A 248 10.73 62.07 -55.83
N SER A 249 11.98 62.54 -55.76
CA SER A 249 12.40 63.81 -56.36
C SER A 249 12.08 63.85 -57.86
N GLN A 250 12.48 62.80 -58.60
CA GLN A 250 12.18 62.67 -60.03
C GLN A 250 10.66 62.50 -60.30
N GLY A 251 9.97 61.75 -59.45
CA GLY A 251 8.53 61.49 -59.57
C GLY A 251 7.68 62.76 -59.43
N VAL A 252 8.09 63.73 -58.62
CA VAL A 252 7.41 65.04 -58.52
C VAL A 252 7.53 65.85 -59.82
N ILE A 253 8.69 65.76 -60.51
CA ILE A 253 8.92 66.40 -61.81
C ILE A 253 7.99 65.79 -62.88
N ASP A 254 7.70 64.50 -62.81
CA ASP A 254 6.82 63.80 -63.76
C ASP A 254 5.32 63.87 -63.41
N LEU A 255 4.94 63.88 -62.12
CA LEU A 255 3.55 64.08 -61.68
C LEU A 255 2.98 65.44 -62.16
N THR A 256 3.84 66.46 -62.19
CA THR A 256 3.53 67.79 -62.76
C THR A 256 3.09 67.71 -64.24
N LYS A 257 3.53 66.69 -64.98
CA LYS A 257 3.16 66.43 -66.38
C LYS A 257 1.87 65.61 -66.48
N VAL A 258 1.69 64.62 -65.59
CA VAL A 258 0.57 63.66 -65.65
C VAL A 258 -0.77 64.24 -65.17
N VAL A 259 -0.76 65.18 -64.22
CA VAL A 259 -1.99 65.85 -63.76
C VAL A 259 -2.73 66.57 -64.90
N ALA A 260 -2.02 67.00 -65.96
CA ALA A 260 -2.62 67.60 -67.14
C ALA A 260 -3.44 66.63 -68.02
N ALA A 261 -3.35 65.31 -67.80
CA ALA A 261 -3.88 64.29 -68.72
C ALA A 261 -5.10 63.49 -68.21
N VAL A 262 -5.31 63.38 -66.89
CA VAL A 262 -6.18 62.33 -66.29
C VAL A 262 -7.66 62.76 -66.09
N LEU A 263 -8.08 63.89 -66.66
CA LEU A 263 -9.46 64.42 -66.60
C LEU A 263 -10.47 63.64 -67.50
N HIS A 264 -10.39 62.30 -67.62
CA HIS A 264 -11.01 61.57 -68.75
C HIS A 264 -11.65 60.16 -68.54
N ASN A 265 -12.24 59.86 -67.37
CA ASN A 265 -13.47 59.03 -67.22
C ASN A 265 -13.43 57.46 -67.45
N GLY A 266 -14.50 56.72 -67.05
CA GLY A 266 -14.79 55.28 -67.40
C GLY A 266 -15.50 54.38 -66.33
N ASN A 267 -16.20 53.28 -66.72
CA ASN A 267 -16.54 52.00 -65.97
C ASN A 267 -17.53 51.02 -66.72
N GLU A 268 -17.73 49.72 -66.30
CA GLU A 268 -18.92 48.75 -66.41
C GLU A 268 -18.57 47.21 -66.65
N HIS A 269 -19.34 46.18 -66.18
CA HIS A 269 -19.16 44.68 -66.44
C HIS A 269 -20.28 43.67 -65.93
N HIS A 270 -20.42 42.38 -66.43
CA HIS A 270 -21.52 41.38 -66.06
C HIS A 270 -21.43 39.81 -66.42
N THR A 271 -21.93 38.87 -65.55
CA THR A 271 -22.64 37.48 -65.68
C THR A 271 -22.23 36.19 -66.53
N THR A 272 -22.66 34.91 -66.17
CA THR A 272 -23.11 33.67 -67.01
C THR A 272 -23.26 32.24 -66.28
N ALA A 273 -23.83 31.14 -66.89
CA ALA A 273 -24.14 29.73 -66.37
C ALA A 273 -24.29 28.53 -67.43
N GLN A 274 -24.79 27.28 -67.09
CA GLN A 274 -25.24 26.03 -67.90
C GLN A 274 -24.29 24.78 -68.15
N LYS A 275 -24.61 23.50 -68.60
CA LYS A 275 -25.77 22.48 -68.69
C LYS A 275 -25.41 21.13 -69.47
N SER A 276 -25.87 19.87 -69.16
CA SER A 276 -25.81 18.62 -70.06
C SER A 276 -26.58 17.27 -69.67
N LEU A 277 -26.87 16.31 -70.63
CA LEU A 277 -27.50 14.92 -70.52
C LEU A 277 -27.52 14.07 -71.89
N GLU A 278 -27.81 12.71 -71.95
CA GLU A 278 -28.51 11.83 -73.01
C GLU A 278 -27.91 10.62 -73.90
N HIS A 279 -28.75 9.55 -74.22
CA HIS A 279 -29.04 8.78 -75.54
C HIS A 279 -28.82 7.22 -75.93
N LEU A 280 -29.62 6.64 -76.92
CA LEU A 280 -29.86 5.18 -77.38
C LEU A 280 -30.36 4.99 -78.92
N ILE A 281 -30.79 3.90 -79.69
CA ILE A 281 -30.98 2.36 -79.75
C ILE A 281 -31.36 1.72 -81.21
N GLY A 282 -31.47 0.36 -81.48
CA GLY A 282 -32.02 -0.37 -82.74
C GLY A 282 -31.92 -1.97 -82.80
N ILE A 283 -32.28 -2.93 -83.76
CA ILE A 283 -33.09 -3.21 -85.05
C ILE A 283 -33.09 -4.76 -85.51
N ALA A 284 -34.02 -5.39 -86.34
CA ALA A 284 -34.04 -6.85 -86.83
C ALA A 284 -35.00 -7.33 -88.06
N HIS A 285 -34.92 -8.58 -88.68
CA HIS A 285 -35.76 -9.18 -89.82
C HIS A 285 -35.58 -10.74 -90.25
N SER A 286 -36.57 -11.52 -90.85
CA SER A 286 -36.48 -12.80 -91.75
C SER A 286 -37.83 -13.55 -92.20
N SER A 287 -37.91 -14.54 -93.17
CA SER A 287 -39.11 -15.45 -93.55
C SER A 287 -39.00 -16.65 -94.65
N ASP A 288 -40.08 -17.50 -94.84
CA ASP A 288 -40.63 -18.42 -95.97
C ASP A 288 -40.23 -19.95 -96.28
N GLN A 289 -41.14 -20.85 -96.86
CA GLN A 289 -40.84 -22.31 -97.26
C GLN A 289 -41.72 -23.38 -98.12
N THR A 290 -42.97 -23.25 -98.64
CA THR A 290 -44.08 -24.34 -98.63
C THR A 290 -44.24 -25.72 -99.44
N GLN A 291 -44.52 -25.86 -100.77
CA GLN A 291 -45.75 -26.56 -101.38
C GLN A 291 -45.95 -28.11 -101.75
N ALA A 292 -45.06 -29.11 -101.62
CA ALA A 292 -45.02 -30.28 -102.58
C ALA A 292 -45.84 -31.63 -102.44
N ALA A 293 -46.77 -31.85 -101.49
CA ALA A 293 -46.98 -33.21 -100.91
C ALA A 293 -48.03 -34.25 -101.46
N LEU A 294 -48.96 -33.94 -102.37
CA LEU A 294 -50.30 -34.58 -102.35
C LEU A 294 -50.58 -35.92 -103.11
N ARG A 295 -49.68 -36.49 -103.92
CA ARG A 295 -50.11 -37.43 -104.99
C ARG A 295 -49.93 -38.95 -104.75
N GLN A 296 -49.22 -39.38 -103.71
CA GLN A 296 -48.77 -40.77 -103.50
C GLN A 296 -49.84 -41.72 -102.90
N PHE A 297 -51.13 -41.38 -103.01
CA PHE A 297 -52.13 -41.80 -102.02
C PHE A 297 -53.01 -43.00 -102.39
N THR A 298 -53.46 -43.11 -103.65
CA THR A 298 -54.66 -43.91 -103.95
C THR A 298 -54.43 -45.42 -104.05
N GLU A 299 -53.33 -45.85 -104.67
CA GLU A 299 -53.13 -47.25 -105.10
C GLU A 299 -52.97 -48.22 -103.91
N SER A 300 -52.47 -47.72 -102.78
CA SER A 300 -52.25 -48.48 -101.53
C SER A 300 -53.54 -49.00 -100.86
N ASN A 301 -54.74 -48.67 -101.36
CA ASN A 301 -56.00 -48.91 -100.66
C ASN A 301 -56.65 -50.28 -100.91
N GLN A 302 -56.27 -51.04 -101.95
CA GLN A 302 -57.04 -52.26 -102.31
C GLN A 302 -56.52 -53.56 -101.65
N ASP A 303 -55.22 -53.82 -101.64
CA ASP A 303 -54.65 -54.95 -100.86
C ASP A 303 -54.97 -54.80 -99.36
N ASN A 304 -55.11 -53.55 -98.91
CA ASN A 304 -55.56 -53.18 -97.58
C ASN A 304 -56.89 -53.87 -97.18
N LEU A 305 -57.83 -54.09 -98.12
CA LEU A 305 -59.13 -54.73 -97.83
C LEU A 305 -59.02 -56.24 -97.56
N ALA A 306 -58.18 -56.96 -98.32
CA ALA A 306 -57.93 -58.38 -98.07
C ALA A 306 -57.13 -58.58 -96.76
N ALA A 307 -56.17 -57.68 -96.49
CA ALA A 307 -55.48 -57.61 -95.21
C ALA A 307 -56.47 -57.32 -94.06
N LEU A 308 -57.42 -56.39 -94.23
CA LEU A 308 -58.42 -56.03 -93.23
C LEU A 308 -59.35 -57.19 -92.84
N GLN A 309 -59.74 -58.09 -93.76
CA GLN A 309 -60.56 -59.25 -93.38
C GLN A 309 -59.79 -60.25 -92.51
N LYS A 310 -58.53 -60.56 -92.87
CA LYS A 310 -57.66 -61.44 -92.08
C LYS A 310 -57.24 -60.79 -90.75
N ALA A 311 -57.03 -59.47 -90.76
CA ALA A 311 -56.85 -58.69 -89.55
C ALA A 311 -58.10 -58.78 -88.68
N GLY A 312 -59.31 -58.68 -89.23
CA GLY A 312 -60.57 -58.81 -88.50
C GLY A 312 -60.72 -60.11 -87.72
N THR A 313 -60.40 -61.27 -88.30
CA THR A 313 -60.40 -62.55 -87.56
C THR A 313 -59.30 -62.59 -86.50
N THR A 314 -58.09 -62.14 -86.82
CA THR A 314 -56.97 -62.05 -85.86
C THR A 314 -57.29 -61.09 -84.71
N MET A 315 -58.04 -60.02 -84.98
CA MET A 315 -58.49 -59.03 -84.00
C MET A 315 -59.63 -59.56 -83.14
N GLY A 316 -60.43 -60.52 -83.63
CA GLY A 316 -61.39 -61.29 -82.83
C GLY A 316 -60.69 -62.18 -81.79
N ASP A 317 -59.73 -63.01 -82.23
CA ASP A 317 -58.92 -63.84 -81.32
C ASP A 317 -58.11 -62.98 -80.33
N ALA A 318 -57.56 -61.85 -80.79
CA ALA A 318 -56.88 -60.88 -79.93
C ALA A 318 -57.84 -60.21 -78.94
N ALA A 319 -59.07 -59.86 -79.34
CA ALA A 319 -60.08 -59.28 -78.45
C ALA A 319 -60.53 -60.28 -77.38
N LEU A 320 -60.66 -61.57 -77.71
CA LEU A 320 -60.92 -62.63 -76.72
C LEU A 320 -59.75 -62.74 -75.71
N LYS A 321 -58.50 -62.76 -76.19
CA LYS A 321 -57.31 -62.77 -75.30
C LYS A 321 -57.17 -61.49 -74.47
N VAL A 322 -57.58 -60.34 -75.00
CA VAL A 322 -57.63 -59.08 -74.25
C VAL A 322 -58.75 -59.11 -73.20
N SER A 323 -59.89 -59.75 -73.49
CA SER A 323 -60.95 -59.96 -72.49
C SER A 323 -60.54 -60.94 -71.38
N GLU A 324 -59.78 -61.98 -71.72
CA GLU A 324 -59.18 -62.93 -70.77
C GLU A 324 -58.14 -62.20 -69.90
N SER A 325 -57.21 -61.47 -70.53
CA SER A 325 -56.20 -60.64 -69.84
C SER A 325 -56.82 -59.54 -68.96
N ALA A 326 -57.99 -59.01 -69.33
CA ALA A 326 -58.73 -58.05 -68.51
C ALA A 326 -59.37 -58.71 -67.28
N GLY A 327 -59.78 -59.98 -67.39
CA GLY A 327 -60.20 -60.81 -66.26
C GLY A 327 -59.06 -61.06 -65.28
N ASP A 328 -57.90 -61.48 -65.78
CA ASP A 328 -56.68 -61.66 -64.97
C ASP A 328 -56.24 -60.34 -64.31
N LEU A 329 -56.30 -59.22 -65.05
CA LEU A 329 -55.96 -57.91 -64.51
C LEU A 329 -56.94 -57.44 -63.42
N GLN A 330 -58.23 -57.80 -63.51
CA GLN A 330 -59.20 -57.57 -62.43
C GLN A 330 -58.87 -58.41 -61.18
N VAL A 331 -58.38 -59.64 -61.33
CA VAL A 331 -57.90 -60.46 -60.21
C VAL A 331 -56.66 -59.81 -59.57
N VAL A 332 -55.67 -59.40 -60.36
CA VAL A 332 -54.46 -58.71 -59.87
C VAL A 332 -54.80 -57.38 -59.17
N VAL A 333 -55.76 -56.61 -59.68
CA VAL A 333 -56.23 -55.37 -59.04
C VAL A 333 -56.96 -55.65 -57.72
N ASN A 334 -57.76 -56.71 -57.63
CA ASN A 334 -58.40 -57.12 -56.39
C ASN A 334 -57.37 -57.55 -55.33
N ASP A 335 -56.35 -58.32 -55.74
CA ASP A 335 -55.29 -58.79 -54.86
C ASP A 335 -54.38 -57.64 -54.39
N LEU A 336 -54.03 -56.70 -55.28
CA LEU A 336 -53.33 -55.47 -54.94
C LEU A 336 -54.14 -54.60 -53.97
N SER A 337 -55.46 -54.49 -54.17
CA SER A 337 -56.35 -53.75 -53.25
C SER A 337 -56.39 -54.40 -51.86
N LYS A 338 -56.44 -55.74 -51.79
CA LYS A 338 -56.36 -56.50 -50.52
C LYS A 338 -55.01 -56.29 -49.84
N GLN A 339 -53.89 -56.45 -50.56
CA GLN A 339 -52.55 -56.24 -50.02
C GLN A 339 -52.33 -54.79 -49.56
N MET A 340 -52.81 -53.80 -50.32
CA MET A 340 -52.76 -52.39 -49.92
C MET A 340 -53.60 -52.11 -48.67
N THR A 341 -54.76 -52.78 -48.52
CA THR A 341 -55.57 -52.70 -47.30
C THR A 341 -54.86 -53.32 -46.10
N GLU A 342 -54.19 -54.46 -46.28
CA GLU A 342 -53.38 -55.11 -45.24
C GLU A 342 -52.17 -54.26 -44.84
N VAL A 343 -51.48 -53.63 -45.80
CA VAL A 343 -50.38 -52.67 -45.54
C VAL A 343 -50.89 -51.42 -44.84
N LEU A 344 -52.01 -50.83 -45.25
CA LEU A 344 -52.58 -49.64 -44.60
C LEU A 344 -53.04 -49.93 -43.17
N ASN A 345 -53.59 -51.11 -42.90
CA ASN A 345 -53.90 -51.55 -41.54
C ASN A 345 -52.63 -51.76 -40.72
N GLY A 346 -51.63 -52.47 -41.25
CA GLY A 346 -50.34 -52.67 -40.55
C GLY A 346 -49.59 -51.35 -40.25
N VAL A 347 -49.68 -50.37 -41.14
CA VAL A 347 -49.15 -49.01 -40.91
C VAL A 347 -49.97 -48.27 -39.86
N LYS A 348 -51.31 -48.35 -39.91
CA LYS A 348 -52.18 -47.75 -38.89
C LYS A 348 -51.90 -48.32 -37.50
N ASP A 349 -51.80 -49.64 -37.40
CA ASP A 349 -51.64 -50.34 -36.13
C ASP A 349 -50.22 -50.12 -35.57
N GLY A 350 -49.17 -50.21 -36.39
CA GLY A 350 -47.80 -49.84 -35.99
C GLY A 350 -47.64 -48.35 -35.61
N LEU A 351 -48.40 -47.44 -36.23
CA LEU A 351 -48.47 -46.04 -35.79
C LEU A 351 -49.21 -45.90 -34.46
N ASN A 352 -50.26 -46.69 -34.21
CA ASN A 352 -50.98 -46.70 -32.94
C ASN A 352 -50.06 -47.19 -31.80
N ASP A 353 -49.40 -48.33 -31.98
CA ASP A 353 -48.43 -48.89 -31.01
C ASP A 353 -47.29 -47.90 -30.73
N THR A 354 -46.80 -47.19 -31.76
CA THR A 354 -45.78 -46.15 -31.63
C THR A 354 -46.32 -44.95 -30.84
N LEU A 355 -47.55 -44.50 -31.09
CA LEU A 355 -48.17 -43.38 -30.38
C LEU A 355 -48.50 -43.73 -28.92
N GLU A 356 -48.92 -44.96 -28.64
CA GLU A 356 -49.16 -45.47 -27.29
C GLU A 356 -47.84 -45.53 -26.49
N THR A 357 -46.78 -46.12 -27.09
CA THR A 357 -45.43 -46.12 -26.50
C THR A 357 -44.91 -44.70 -26.25
N MET A 358 -45.03 -43.79 -27.23
CA MET A 358 -44.59 -42.41 -27.08
C MET A 358 -45.43 -41.63 -26.05
N ASN A 359 -46.72 -41.93 -25.89
CA ASN A 359 -47.58 -41.33 -24.87
C ASN A 359 -47.16 -41.77 -23.46
N ASP A 360 -46.83 -43.05 -23.29
CA ASP A 360 -46.41 -43.61 -22.01
C ASP A 360 -45.01 -43.11 -21.62
N ASP A 361 -44.05 -43.14 -22.55
CA ASP A 361 -42.74 -42.50 -22.40
C ASP A 361 -42.88 -41.02 -22.04
N PHE A 362 -43.73 -40.26 -22.73
CA PHE A 362 -43.95 -38.84 -22.45
C PHE A 362 -44.58 -38.62 -21.07
N SER A 363 -45.54 -39.46 -20.68
CA SER A 363 -46.20 -39.42 -19.36
C SER A 363 -45.23 -39.75 -18.23
N GLU A 364 -44.36 -40.75 -18.41
CA GLU A 364 -43.32 -41.10 -17.43
C GLU A 364 -42.27 -39.98 -17.32
N ASN A 365 -41.86 -39.37 -18.45
CA ASN A 365 -40.92 -38.25 -18.45
C ASN A 365 -41.52 -36.97 -17.82
N LEU A 366 -42.81 -36.68 -18.02
CA LEU A 366 -43.49 -35.61 -17.30
C LEU A 366 -43.57 -35.89 -15.78
N HIS A 367 -43.82 -37.14 -15.38
CA HIS A 367 -43.81 -37.53 -13.96
C HIS A 367 -42.43 -37.39 -13.32
N LYS A 368 -41.37 -37.82 -14.02
CA LYS A 368 -39.97 -37.64 -13.60
C LYS A 368 -39.63 -36.16 -13.45
N MET A 369 -39.94 -35.35 -14.47
CA MET A 369 -39.72 -33.90 -14.42
C MET A 369 -40.50 -33.23 -13.28
N GLY A 370 -41.72 -33.67 -12.98
CA GLY A 370 -42.48 -33.21 -11.81
C GLY A 370 -41.75 -33.50 -10.48
N SER A 371 -41.30 -34.74 -10.29
CA SER A 371 -40.55 -35.18 -9.10
C SER A 371 -39.19 -34.46 -8.97
N ASP A 372 -38.49 -34.25 -10.09
CA ASP A 372 -37.22 -33.50 -10.11
C ASP A 372 -37.42 -32.00 -9.79
N LEU A 373 -38.52 -31.39 -10.25
CA LEU A 373 -38.88 -30.01 -9.93
C LEU A 373 -39.32 -29.85 -8.46
N GLU A 374 -40.06 -30.82 -7.91
CA GLU A 374 -40.40 -30.90 -6.49
C GLU A 374 -39.12 -31.01 -5.63
N GLY A 375 -38.26 -31.99 -5.94
CA GLY A 375 -36.98 -32.19 -5.26
C GLY A 375 -35.97 -31.05 -5.47
N ALA A 376 -36.07 -30.26 -6.55
CA ALA A 376 -35.31 -29.03 -6.73
C ALA A 376 -35.88 -27.87 -5.88
N THR A 377 -37.20 -27.77 -5.76
CA THR A 377 -37.89 -26.77 -4.93
C THR A 377 -37.59 -26.97 -3.45
N ASP A 378 -37.58 -28.22 -2.97
CA ASP A 378 -37.17 -28.55 -1.60
C ASP A 378 -35.71 -28.19 -1.33
N LYS A 379 -34.78 -28.50 -2.25
CA LYS A 379 -33.37 -28.10 -2.12
C LYS A 379 -33.21 -26.58 -2.08
N LEU A 380 -33.95 -25.85 -2.91
CA LEU A 380 -33.96 -24.38 -2.88
C LEU A 380 -34.53 -23.84 -1.57
N SER A 381 -35.57 -24.47 -1.02
CA SER A 381 -36.16 -24.12 0.29
C SER A 381 -35.15 -24.30 1.43
N VAL A 382 -34.42 -25.43 1.46
CA VAL A 382 -33.34 -25.69 2.42
C VAL A 382 -32.22 -24.67 2.27
N VAL A 383 -31.71 -24.44 1.05
CA VAL A 383 -30.64 -23.46 0.79
C VAL A 383 -31.07 -22.05 1.19
N MET A 384 -32.31 -21.64 0.91
CA MET A 384 -32.85 -20.33 1.28
C MET A 384 -32.92 -20.16 2.82
N ASN A 385 -33.29 -21.22 3.53
CA ASN A 385 -33.33 -21.25 4.99
C ASN A 385 -31.91 -21.19 5.60
N ASP A 386 -30.96 -21.97 5.06
CA ASP A 386 -29.56 -21.94 5.51
C ASP A 386 -28.87 -20.61 5.19
N VAL A 387 -29.17 -19.97 4.05
CA VAL A 387 -28.72 -18.61 3.73
C VAL A 387 -29.30 -17.61 4.72
N ASN A 388 -30.61 -17.64 4.98
CA ASN A 388 -31.27 -16.73 5.94
C ASN A 388 -30.67 -16.87 7.36
N LYS A 389 -30.48 -18.12 7.81
CA LYS A 389 -29.85 -18.45 9.09
C LYS A 389 -28.41 -17.97 9.16
N SER A 390 -27.60 -18.26 8.13
CA SER A 390 -26.18 -17.89 8.07
C SER A 390 -25.99 -16.38 8.03
N LEU A 391 -26.78 -15.68 7.22
CA LEU A 391 -26.79 -14.21 7.16
C LEU A 391 -27.22 -13.62 8.51
N GLY A 392 -28.24 -14.19 9.15
CA GLY A 392 -28.72 -13.80 10.47
C GLY A 392 -27.74 -14.05 11.63
N THR A 393 -26.81 -15.01 11.49
CA THR A 393 -25.67 -15.18 12.41
C THR A 393 -24.52 -14.23 12.11
N THR A 394 -24.16 -14.02 10.84
CA THR A 394 -23.09 -13.10 10.44
C THR A 394 -23.43 -11.66 10.81
N ILE A 395 -24.67 -11.21 10.56
CA ILE A 395 -25.15 -9.87 10.95
C ILE A 395 -25.13 -9.69 12.48
N ARG A 396 -25.44 -10.75 13.25
CA ARG A 396 -25.30 -10.70 14.72
C ARG A 396 -23.85 -10.53 15.15
N SER A 397 -22.93 -11.36 14.64
CA SER A 397 -21.50 -11.22 14.94
C SER A 397 -21.01 -9.82 14.62
N MET A 398 -21.21 -9.36 13.38
CA MET A 398 -20.76 -8.02 12.96
C MET A 398 -21.37 -6.90 13.81
N SER A 399 -22.62 -7.03 14.27
CA SER A 399 -23.24 -6.05 15.18
C SER A 399 -22.68 -6.09 16.61
N GLU A 400 -22.16 -7.23 17.04
CA GLU A 400 -21.51 -7.41 18.36
C GLU A 400 -20.06 -6.94 18.30
N ASP A 401 -19.32 -7.32 17.25
CA ASP A 401 -17.98 -6.86 16.90
C ASP A 401 -17.94 -5.32 16.78
N LEU A 402 -18.89 -4.70 16.06
CA LEU A 402 -18.98 -3.24 15.93
C LEU A 402 -19.25 -2.55 17.28
N LYS A 403 -20.09 -3.16 18.13
CA LYS A 403 -20.41 -2.63 19.46
C LYS A 403 -19.18 -2.67 20.39
N GLU A 404 -18.41 -3.76 20.37
CA GLU A 404 -17.17 -3.87 21.16
C GLU A 404 -16.08 -2.92 20.65
N ASN A 405 -15.93 -2.78 19.32
CA ASN A 405 -14.99 -1.83 18.72
C ASN A 405 -15.35 -0.37 19.05
N LEU A 406 -16.63 0.02 18.96
CA LEU A 406 -17.08 1.37 19.33
C LEU A 406 -16.92 1.64 20.84
N SER A 407 -17.18 0.65 21.70
CA SER A 407 -16.94 0.75 23.14
C SER A 407 -15.45 0.91 23.48
N SER A 408 -14.59 0.15 22.81
CA SER A 408 -13.13 0.22 22.94
C SER A 408 -12.58 1.55 22.43
N MET A 409 -13.06 2.04 21.28
CA MET A 409 -12.70 3.34 20.72
C MET A 409 -13.11 4.48 21.65
N SER A 410 -14.35 4.46 22.17
CA SER A 410 -14.81 5.43 23.18
C SER A 410 -13.93 5.45 24.42
N THR A 411 -13.61 4.26 24.97
CA THR A 411 -12.72 4.10 26.13
C THR A 411 -11.31 4.63 25.88
N ASN A 412 -10.76 4.42 24.69
CA ASN A 412 -9.43 4.89 24.32
C ASN A 412 -9.40 6.40 24.05
N LEU A 413 -10.47 6.97 23.46
CA LEU A 413 -10.64 8.42 23.30
C LEU A 413 -10.77 9.13 24.65
N GLN A 414 -11.51 8.56 25.60
CA GLN A 414 -11.58 9.08 26.97
C GLN A 414 -10.18 9.13 27.61
N LYS A 415 -9.47 8.00 27.64
CA LYS A 415 -8.09 7.93 28.18
C LYS A 415 -7.13 8.91 27.49
N ALA A 416 -7.24 9.09 26.18
CA ALA A 416 -6.43 10.07 25.45
C ALA A 416 -6.76 11.50 25.90
N THR A 417 -8.04 11.82 26.11
CA THR A 417 -8.50 13.11 26.62
C THR A 417 -8.04 13.36 28.06
N ASP A 418 -8.14 12.36 28.94
CA ASP A 418 -7.69 12.42 30.34
C ASP A 418 -6.17 12.67 30.43
N ASN A 419 -5.39 11.98 29.59
CA ASN A 419 -3.94 12.18 29.48
C ASN A 419 -3.58 13.57 28.95
N ILE A 420 -4.34 14.09 27.97
CA ILE A 420 -4.15 15.45 27.43
C ILE A 420 -4.47 16.49 28.50
N SER A 421 -5.57 16.34 29.26
CA SER A 421 -5.89 17.24 30.38
C SER A 421 -4.76 17.26 31.40
N THR A 422 -4.35 16.07 31.88
CA THR A 422 -3.26 15.93 32.87
C THR A 422 -1.95 16.58 32.38
N SER A 423 -1.66 16.48 31.08
CA SER A 423 -0.48 17.11 30.47
C SER A 423 -0.61 18.64 30.39
N ILE A 424 -1.81 19.15 30.11
CA ILE A 424 -2.11 20.60 30.11
C ILE A 424 -2.04 21.17 31.53
N ASP A 425 -2.57 20.46 32.53
CA ASP A 425 -2.52 20.88 33.94
C ASP A 425 -1.06 20.97 34.42
N SER A 426 -0.26 19.94 34.16
CA SER A 426 1.18 19.91 34.49
C SER A 426 1.99 20.99 33.74
N MET A 427 1.65 21.27 32.47
CA MET A 427 2.24 22.36 31.70
C MET A 427 1.84 23.73 32.26
N SER A 428 0.58 23.91 32.67
CA SER A 428 0.05 25.14 33.28
C SER A 428 0.76 25.45 34.59
N GLU A 429 0.91 24.45 35.46
CA GLU A 429 1.66 24.55 36.72
C GLU A 429 3.14 24.91 36.47
N SER A 430 3.78 24.26 35.49
CA SER A 430 5.16 24.54 35.10
C SER A 430 5.36 25.97 34.55
N VAL A 431 4.43 26.44 33.72
CA VAL A 431 4.44 27.83 33.19
C VAL A 431 4.21 28.84 34.31
N ASN A 432 3.29 28.56 35.24
CA ASN A 432 3.02 29.42 36.39
C ASN A 432 4.25 29.50 37.33
N ALA A 433 4.94 28.39 37.57
CA ALA A 433 6.20 28.37 38.32
C ALA A 433 7.30 29.20 37.63
N ALA A 434 7.46 29.05 36.30
CA ALA A 434 8.43 29.83 35.52
C ALA A 434 8.10 31.34 35.56
N MET A 435 6.83 31.73 35.43
CA MET A 435 6.42 33.13 35.49
C MET A 435 6.62 33.75 36.88
N ASN A 436 6.41 32.99 37.96
CA ASN A 436 6.73 33.45 39.32
C ASN A 436 8.24 33.66 39.51
N GLU A 437 9.08 32.77 38.99
CA GLU A 437 10.54 32.93 39.07
C GLU A 437 11.04 34.10 38.19
N VAL A 438 10.43 34.35 37.02
CA VAL A 438 10.69 35.56 36.22
C VAL A 438 10.30 36.82 36.98
N ALA A 439 9.12 36.87 37.61
CA ALA A 439 8.67 38.01 38.40
C ALA A 439 9.58 38.28 39.63
N LYS A 440 10.04 37.22 40.29
CA LYS A 440 11.03 37.27 41.38
C LYS A 440 12.38 37.81 40.91
N ASN A 441 12.89 37.34 39.78
CA ASN A 441 14.15 37.84 39.21
C ASN A 441 14.03 39.29 38.71
N MET A 442 12.92 39.68 38.09
CA MET A 442 12.65 41.08 37.75
C MET A 442 12.69 41.99 38.98
N LYS A 443 12.08 41.57 40.10
CA LYS A 443 12.10 42.32 41.36
C LYS A 443 13.51 42.41 41.95
N SER A 444 14.30 41.34 41.86
CA SER A 444 15.71 41.35 42.29
C SER A 444 16.55 42.33 41.46
N THR A 445 16.44 42.27 40.13
CA THR A 445 17.14 43.19 39.21
C THR A 445 16.72 44.64 39.42
N ALA A 446 15.43 44.91 39.67
CA ALA A 446 14.95 46.25 39.99
C ALA A 446 15.55 46.80 41.30
N ASN A 447 15.66 45.98 42.35
CA ASN A 447 16.35 46.36 43.58
C ASN A 447 17.84 46.67 43.32
N ILE A 448 18.54 45.80 42.60
CA ILE A 448 19.96 45.99 42.25
C ILE A 448 20.16 47.25 41.41
N GLN A 449 19.23 47.59 40.50
CA GLN A 449 19.27 48.85 39.75
C GLN A 449 19.05 50.09 40.62
N ILE A 450 18.22 50.00 41.67
CA ILE A 450 18.06 51.10 42.65
C ILE A 450 19.35 51.26 43.46
N GLU A 451 19.88 50.18 44.03
CA GLU A 451 21.12 50.16 44.81
C GLU A 451 22.32 50.68 44.01
N SER A 452 22.50 50.21 42.76
CA SER A 452 23.54 50.70 41.84
C SER A 452 23.36 52.18 41.48
N SER A 453 22.13 52.69 41.45
CA SER A 453 21.83 54.10 41.15
C SER A 453 22.11 55.01 42.34
N GLU A 454 21.87 54.54 43.56
CA GLU A 454 22.27 55.23 44.79
C GLU A 454 23.80 55.23 44.97
N GLU A 455 24.46 54.09 44.75
CA GLU A 455 25.93 54.01 44.80
C GLU A 455 26.59 54.89 43.72
N PHE A 456 26.07 54.90 42.48
CA PHE A 456 26.54 55.81 41.42
C PHE A 456 26.33 57.29 41.76
N LYS A 457 25.21 57.63 42.41
CA LYS A 457 24.91 58.99 42.87
C LYS A 457 25.89 59.43 43.97
N ASP A 458 26.24 58.56 44.90
CA ASP A 458 27.19 58.86 45.98
C ASP A 458 28.64 58.95 45.45
N ILE A 459 29.03 58.07 44.52
CA ILE A 459 30.29 58.18 43.78
C ILE A 459 30.36 59.51 43.01
N SER A 460 29.28 59.89 42.32
CA SER A 460 29.18 61.16 41.60
C SER A 460 29.29 62.37 42.54
N GLY A 461 28.64 62.33 43.70
CA GLY A 461 28.75 63.35 44.75
C GLY A 461 30.17 63.48 45.31
N SER A 462 30.82 62.35 45.61
CA SER A 462 32.20 62.30 46.10
C SER A 462 33.22 62.78 45.06
N LEU A 463 33.03 62.41 43.78
CA LEU A 463 33.82 62.90 42.66
C LEU A 463 33.66 64.41 42.48
N ASN A 464 32.42 64.93 42.53
CA ASN A 464 32.16 66.37 42.46
C ASN A 464 32.80 67.14 43.62
N ALA A 465 32.71 66.63 44.85
CA ALA A 465 33.40 67.21 46.01
C ALA A 465 34.93 67.20 45.83
N SER A 466 35.49 66.12 45.28
CA SER A 466 36.91 65.98 44.98
C SER A 466 37.37 66.98 43.90
N VAL A 467 36.57 67.18 42.85
CA VAL A 467 36.82 68.18 41.79
C VAL A 467 36.77 69.60 42.35
N ILE A 468 35.81 69.93 43.24
CA ILE A 468 35.74 71.23 43.90
C ILE A 468 36.97 71.47 44.79
N ALA A 469 37.38 70.48 45.58
CA ALA A 469 38.57 70.55 46.42
C ALA A 469 39.85 70.72 45.58
N MET A 470 39.98 69.99 44.47
CA MET A 470 41.09 70.11 43.53
C MET A 470 41.11 71.49 42.83
N THR A 471 39.95 72.03 42.46
CA THR A 471 39.82 73.38 41.89
C THR A 471 40.28 74.45 42.89
N SER A 472 39.84 74.35 44.15
CA SER A 472 40.28 75.27 45.22
C SER A 472 41.78 75.14 45.52
N MET A 473 42.35 73.93 45.46
CA MET A 473 43.79 73.72 45.58
C MET A 473 44.57 74.36 44.43
N VAL A 474 44.09 74.24 43.18
CA VAL A 474 44.69 74.89 42.00
C VAL A 474 44.61 76.41 42.12
N GLU A 475 43.48 76.96 42.57
CA GLU A 475 43.33 78.40 42.82
C GLU A 475 44.30 78.90 43.91
N LYS A 476 44.42 78.16 45.02
CA LYS A 476 45.40 78.47 46.07
C LYS A 476 46.83 78.41 45.55
N VAL A 477 47.22 77.34 44.85
CA VAL A 477 48.56 77.21 44.26
C VAL A 477 48.84 78.34 43.28
N THR A 478 47.85 78.75 42.47
CA THR A 478 47.97 79.90 41.56
C THR A 478 48.20 81.22 42.32
N LYS A 479 47.49 81.42 43.44
CA LYS A 479 47.67 82.57 44.33
C LYS A 479 49.04 82.58 45.01
N ASP A 480 49.49 81.44 45.53
CA ASP A 480 50.77 81.29 46.23
C ASP A 480 51.96 81.42 45.26
N ILE A 481 51.82 80.93 44.02
CA ILE A 481 52.77 81.20 42.92
C ILE A 481 52.80 82.71 42.58
N LYS A 482 51.66 83.39 42.49
CA LYS A 482 51.61 84.83 42.23
C LYS A 482 52.26 85.65 43.35
N LEU A 483 52.05 85.28 44.62
CA LEU A 483 52.68 85.90 45.77
C LEU A 483 54.19 85.68 45.78
N SER A 484 54.66 84.44 45.58
CA SER A 484 56.10 84.13 45.55
C SER A 484 56.81 84.77 44.35
N LEU A 485 56.21 84.82 43.16
CA LEU A 485 56.74 85.59 42.02
C LEU A 485 56.83 87.10 42.33
N THR A 486 55.85 87.64 43.05
CA THR A 486 55.88 89.06 43.48
C THR A 486 57.01 89.31 44.48
N ALA A 487 57.21 88.41 45.45
CA ALA A 487 58.31 88.49 46.41
C ALA A 487 59.69 88.34 45.75
N VAL A 488 59.84 87.42 44.77
CA VAL A 488 61.06 87.28 43.98
C VAL A 488 61.33 88.52 43.13
N SER A 489 60.29 89.13 42.54
CA SER A 489 60.41 90.40 41.80
C SER A 489 60.89 91.56 42.70
N GLN A 490 60.29 91.72 43.89
CA GLN A 490 60.75 92.71 44.88
C GLN A 490 62.16 92.41 45.40
N SER A 491 62.53 91.14 45.57
CA SER A 491 63.89 90.74 45.92
C SER A 491 64.89 91.10 44.82
N GLY A 492 64.54 90.87 43.55
CA GLY A 492 65.34 91.29 42.39
C GLY A 492 65.52 92.81 42.31
N GLN A 493 64.47 93.59 42.58
CA GLN A 493 64.57 95.05 42.67
C GLN A 493 65.49 95.50 43.81
N ARG A 494 65.40 94.87 44.98
CA ARG A 494 66.33 95.13 46.11
C ARG A 494 67.76 94.73 45.78
N MET A 495 67.97 93.65 45.02
CA MET A 495 69.28 93.20 44.56
C MET A 495 69.91 94.24 43.61
N ALA A 496 69.13 94.81 42.70
CA ALA A 496 69.58 95.86 41.78
C ALA A 496 69.90 97.20 42.49
N ASP A 497 69.13 97.57 43.52
CA ASP A 497 69.45 98.73 44.38
C ASP A 497 70.75 98.49 45.18
N LEU A 498 70.96 97.27 45.70
CA LEU A 498 72.22 96.87 46.33
C LEU A 498 73.42 96.91 45.37
N ASP A 499 73.26 96.41 44.14
CA ASP A 499 74.30 96.44 43.10
C ASP A 499 74.68 97.89 42.76
N SER A 500 73.69 98.77 42.60
CA SER A 500 73.90 100.22 42.39
C SER A 500 74.62 100.91 43.56
N ARG A 501 74.33 100.51 44.81
CA ARG A 501 75.06 100.99 46.00
C ARG A 501 76.50 100.49 46.02
N TYR A 502 76.74 99.21 45.72
CA TYR A 502 78.09 98.66 45.65
C TYR A 502 78.92 99.28 44.51
N ALA A 503 78.32 99.57 43.36
CA ALA A 503 78.97 100.29 42.27
C ALA A 503 79.43 101.70 42.71
N ASN A 504 78.57 102.47 43.40
CA ASN A 504 78.95 103.77 43.96
C ASN A 504 80.07 103.67 45.01
N VAL A 505 80.03 102.67 45.90
CA VAL A 505 81.09 102.43 46.88
C VAL A 505 82.40 102.03 46.20
N SER A 506 82.36 101.24 45.13
CA SER A 506 83.52 100.90 44.32
C SER A 506 84.12 102.14 43.65
N THR A 507 83.29 103.00 43.05
CA THR A 507 83.75 104.27 42.45
C THR A 507 84.38 105.21 43.48
N MET A 508 83.85 105.26 44.71
CA MET A 508 84.50 106.00 45.81
C MET A 508 85.86 105.41 46.18
N LEU A 509 85.99 104.08 46.26
CA LEU A 509 87.26 103.39 46.54
C LEU A 509 88.30 103.61 45.44
N GLU A 510 87.90 103.63 44.16
CA GLU A 510 88.78 103.94 43.02
C GLU A 510 89.27 105.40 43.01
N GLN A 511 88.59 106.32 43.69
CA GLN A 511 88.99 107.73 43.81
C GLN A 511 89.92 108.02 45.01
N ILE A 512 90.13 107.06 45.91
CA ILE A 512 91.07 107.19 47.05
C ILE A 512 92.52 107.43 46.60
N PRO A 513 93.09 106.72 45.60
CA PRO A 513 94.46 106.95 45.15
C PRO A 513 94.69 108.35 44.55
N ASP A 514 93.71 108.90 43.83
CA ASP A 514 93.86 110.21 43.19
C ASP A 514 93.58 111.38 44.14
N THR A 515 92.68 111.21 45.11
CA THR A 515 92.54 112.17 46.23
C THR A 515 93.79 112.17 47.13
N LEU A 516 94.43 111.02 47.36
CA LEU A 516 95.72 110.94 48.06
C LEU A 516 96.88 111.58 47.26
N LYS A 517 96.91 111.45 45.92
CA LYS A 517 97.89 112.18 45.09
C LYS A 517 97.66 113.68 45.11
N ALA A 518 96.41 114.14 45.07
CA ALA A 518 96.08 115.56 45.14
C ALA A 518 96.52 116.19 46.48
N LEU A 519 96.52 115.41 47.56
CA LEU A 519 96.98 115.84 48.89
C LEU A 519 98.52 115.90 49.03
N ALA A 520 99.28 115.33 48.09
CA ALA A 520 100.73 115.19 48.19
C ALA A 520 101.53 116.29 47.45
N ALA A 521 100.87 117.26 46.80
CA ALA A 521 101.52 118.24 45.93
C ALA A 521 101.11 119.69 46.22
N ALA A 522 102.11 120.53 46.52
CA ALA A 522 102.05 122.00 46.68
C ALA A 522 101.41 122.52 48.00
N PRO A 523 101.79 123.73 48.49
CA PRO A 523 102.16 123.85 49.91
C PRO A 523 101.53 125.02 50.70
N GLU A 524 101.83 125.04 52.00
CA GLU A 524 101.83 126.21 52.91
C GLU A 524 100.61 127.17 52.90
N ARG A 525 99.61 126.92 53.78
CA ARG A 525 99.37 127.68 55.04
C ARG A 525 98.10 127.20 55.79
N PRO A 526 97.87 127.57 57.08
CA PRO A 526 97.35 126.60 58.04
C PRO A 526 95.88 126.78 58.51
N VAL A 527 95.44 125.77 59.26
CA VAL A 527 94.20 125.66 60.09
C VAL A 527 92.88 125.51 59.30
N PRO A 528 92.48 124.26 58.97
CA PRO A 528 91.20 123.96 58.29
C PRO A 528 89.97 124.08 59.20
N ASP A 529 88.82 124.36 58.57
CA ASP A 529 87.49 124.37 59.19
C ASP A 529 86.97 122.94 59.42
N LEU A 530 86.54 122.62 60.65
CA LEU A 530 86.18 121.26 61.08
C LEU A 530 84.76 120.79 60.65
N LYS A 531 83.95 121.68 60.05
CA LYS A 531 82.57 121.36 59.64
C LYS A 531 82.37 120.04 58.87
N PRO A 532 83.24 119.62 57.92
CA PRO A 532 83.02 118.38 57.17
C PRO A 532 82.92 117.14 58.07
N LEU A 533 83.79 117.04 59.09
CA LEU A 533 83.78 115.94 60.05
C LEU A 533 82.52 115.92 60.92
N GLN A 534 81.99 117.09 61.26
CA GLN A 534 80.76 117.20 62.05
C GLN A 534 79.54 116.73 61.25
N THR A 535 79.41 117.17 59.99
CA THR A 535 78.35 116.69 59.08
C THR A 535 78.42 115.17 58.84
N SER A 536 79.63 114.60 58.71
CA SER A 536 79.80 113.14 58.59
C SER A 536 79.40 112.38 59.86
N LEU A 537 79.60 112.98 61.04
CA LEU A 537 79.20 112.37 62.31
C LEU A 537 77.68 112.36 62.49
N ASP A 538 77.01 113.47 62.18
CA ASP A 538 75.54 113.59 62.24
C ASP A 538 74.86 112.62 61.26
N GLN A 539 75.40 112.46 60.05
CA GLN A 539 74.92 111.47 59.07
C GLN A 539 75.08 110.02 59.56
N LEU A 540 76.18 109.71 60.23
CA LEU A 540 76.40 108.38 60.85
C LEU A 540 75.41 108.12 62.01
N ASN A 541 75.12 109.14 62.81
CA ASN A 541 74.20 109.00 63.94
C ASN A 541 72.76 108.77 63.47
N HIS A 542 72.30 109.52 62.47
CA HIS A 542 70.99 109.30 61.85
C HIS A 542 70.89 107.96 61.12
N ALA A 543 71.98 107.45 60.53
CA ALA A 543 72.00 106.09 59.97
C ALA A 543 71.82 105.03 61.07
N ALA A 544 72.42 105.21 62.24
CA ALA A 544 72.26 104.29 63.38
C ALA A 544 70.83 104.30 63.95
N GLU A 545 70.18 105.46 64.05
CA GLU A 545 68.78 105.58 64.48
C GLU A 545 67.82 104.86 63.51
N ASN A 546 67.96 105.09 62.20
CA ASN A 546 67.13 104.42 61.19
C ASN A 546 67.30 102.89 61.20
N ILE A 547 68.52 102.38 61.47
CA ILE A 547 68.77 100.93 61.62
C ILE A 547 68.10 100.36 62.88
N ARG A 548 68.07 101.13 63.97
CA ARG A 548 67.40 100.74 65.22
C ARG A 548 65.88 100.66 65.05
N ASP A 549 65.26 101.63 64.39
CA ASP A 549 63.81 101.64 64.18
C ASP A 549 63.36 100.57 63.15
N ALA A 550 64.21 100.25 62.17
CA ALA A 550 64.00 99.10 61.27
C ALA A 550 64.12 97.74 61.99
N LEU A 551 64.75 97.67 63.16
CA LEU A 551 64.85 96.46 63.99
C LEU A 551 63.66 96.29 64.94
N SER A 552 63.17 97.37 65.57
CA SER A 552 61.96 97.30 66.41
C SER A 552 60.71 96.97 65.58
N ALA A 553 60.56 97.57 64.40
CA ALA A 553 59.48 97.25 63.44
C ALA A 553 59.50 95.79 62.94
N ARG A 554 60.55 95.02 63.24
CA ARG A 554 60.67 93.60 62.88
C ARG A 554 60.20 92.65 63.99
N GLN A 555 59.97 93.13 65.22
CA GLN A 555 59.48 92.29 66.33
C GLN A 555 57.94 92.26 66.45
N GLU A 556 57.22 93.18 65.81
CA GLU A 556 55.74 93.23 65.82
C GLU A 556 55.08 92.39 64.69
N VAL A 557 55.84 91.50 64.03
CA VAL A 557 55.41 90.75 62.83
C VAL A 557 55.50 89.21 63.01
N GLU A 558 55.81 88.73 64.23
CA GLU A 558 55.77 87.30 64.60
C GLU A 558 54.74 87.01 65.71
N ALA A 559 53.53 87.58 65.55
CA ALA A 559 52.32 87.28 66.32
C ALA A 559 51.08 87.35 65.40
#